data_AF-A0A914DSI2-F1
#
_entry.id   AF-A0A914DSI2-F1
#
_cell.length_a   1.000
_cell.length_b   1.000
_cell.length_c   1.000
_cell.angle_alpha   90.00
_cell.angle_beta   90.00
_cell.angle_gamma   90.00
#
_symmetry.space_group_name_H-M   'P 1'
#
loop_
_entity.id
_entity.type
_entity.pdbx_description
1 polymer ?
#
loop_
_entity_poly.entity_id
_entity_poly.type
_entity_poly.pdbx_seq_one_letter_code
_entity_poly.pdbx_strand_id
1 'polypeptide(L)'
;MPTEHTKNFAVLVSTSRNWTNYRHTVDVLSIYQRIRRLGVSDSNIVLMIPEVMACTEENSLKGIVLNDAKERKNLYTEDIELDYRGYDVTPENFIRVLSGLIPKEFPKNMHLLSDEQSNVLIYMTGHGGDGFLKFQDRERITSMDLANAIEFMFQKKR
;
A
#
# COMPACT_ATOMS: atom_id res chain seq x y z
N MET A 1 15.38 -24.93 14.07
CA MET A 1 16.22 -23.95 13.36
C MET A 1 15.41 -22.67 13.25
N PRO A 2 15.89 -21.49 13.64
CA PRO A 2 15.24 -20.25 13.22
C PRO A 2 15.29 -20.23 11.70
N THR A 3 14.15 -20.10 11.04
CA THR A 3 14.09 -19.88 9.60
C THR A 3 14.61 -18.47 9.36
N GLU A 4 15.84 -18.33 8.87
CA GLU A 4 16.28 -17.02 8.38
C GLU A 4 15.41 -16.66 7.19
N HIS A 5 14.56 -15.66 7.38
CA HIS A 5 13.81 -15.06 6.29
C HIS A 5 14.80 -14.38 5.34
N THR A 6 14.69 -14.64 4.05
CA THR A 6 15.66 -14.23 3.02
C THR A 6 15.17 -13.03 2.21
N LYS A 7 13.89 -12.68 2.30
CA LYS A 7 13.25 -11.63 1.49
C LYS A 7 12.33 -10.77 2.33
N ASN A 8 12.29 -9.48 2.03
CA ASN A 8 11.34 -8.54 2.63
C ASN A 8 10.40 -8.02 1.54
N PHE A 9 9.11 -8.07 1.83
CA PHE A 9 8.02 -7.55 1.00
C PHE A 9 7.22 -6.51 1.78
N ALA A 10 6.52 -5.64 1.06
CA ALA A 10 5.59 -4.69 1.66
C ALA A 10 4.30 -4.56 0.86
N VAL A 11 3.19 -4.36 1.56
CA VAL A 11 1.91 -3.92 0.99
C VAL A 11 1.55 -2.61 1.67
N LEU A 12 1.57 -1.52 0.91
CA LEU A 12 1.40 -0.16 1.41
C LEU A 12 0.11 0.44 0.84
N VAL A 13 -0.83 0.79 1.70
CA VAL A 13 -2.18 1.17 1.30
C VAL A 13 -2.60 2.49 1.92
N SER A 14 -2.89 3.48 1.07
CA SER A 14 -3.70 4.62 1.48
C SER A 14 -5.14 4.28 1.16
N THR A 15 -6.07 4.40 2.12
CA THR A 15 -7.47 4.01 1.90
C THR A 15 -8.39 5.21 1.73
N SER A 16 -7.87 6.44 1.70
CA SER A 16 -8.68 7.66 1.66
C SER A 16 -8.38 8.52 0.44
N ARG A 17 -9.38 9.30 0.02
CA ARG A 17 -9.30 10.24 -1.10
C ARG A 17 -9.64 11.66 -0.67
N ASN A 18 -9.49 12.60 -1.59
CA ASN A 18 -9.67 14.03 -1.48
C ASN A 18 -8.54 14.73 -0.73
N TRP A 19 -8.32 15.99 -1.08
CA TRP A 19 -7.25 16.83 -0.55
C TRP A 19 -7.22 16.91 0.99
N THR A 20 -8.39 16.91 1.64
CA THR A 20 -8.49 16.93 3.11
C THR A 20 -7.88 15.69 3.78
N ASN A 21 -7.60 14.64 3.03
CA ASN A 21 -6.96 13.40 3.46
C ASN A 21 -5.52 13.23 2.96
N TYR A 22 -4.88 14.33 2.51
CA TYR A 22 -3.49 14.37 2.04
C TYR A 22 -2.51 13.56 2.91
N ARG A 23 -2.64 13.67 4.24
CA ARG A 23 -1.81 12.97 5.23
C ARG A 23 -1.73 11.46 5.00
N HIS A 24 -2.83 10.81 4.61
CA HIS A 24 -2.84 9.35 4.42
C HIS A 24 -2.02 8.93 3.19
N THR A 25 -1.94 9.78 2.15
CA THR A 25 -1.04 9.52 1.01
C THR A 25 0.41 9.81 1.40
N VAL A 26 0.64 10.90 2.13
CA VAL A 26 1.98 11.26 2.63
C VAL A 26 2.59 10.18 3.51
N ASP A 27 1.82 9.60 4.43
CA ASP A 27 2.28 8.55 5.34
C ASP A 27 2.78 7.32 4.55
N VAL A 28 1.98 6.86 3.57
CA VAL A 28 2.32 5.74 2.69
C VAL A 28 3.57 6.03 1.88
N LEU A 29 3.63 7.21 1.24
CA LEU A 29 4.80 7.60 0.45
C LEU A 29 6.05 7.76 1.31
N SER A 30 5.91 8.19 2.57
CA SER A 30 7.02 8.30 3.51
C SER A 30 7.59 6.93 3.85
N ILE A 31 6.73 5.94 4.07
CA ILE A 31 7.16 4.55 4.31
C ILE A 31 7.76 3.96 3.05
N TYR A 32 7.12 4.12 1.88
CA TYR A 32 7.63 3.67 0.58
C TYR A 32 9.06 4.16 0.34
N GLN A 33 9.29 5.48 0.46
CA GLN A 33 10.62 6.07 0.32
C GLN A 33 11.61 5.57 1.37
N ARG A 34 11.14 5.26 2.59
CA ARG A 34 12.00 4.73 3.66
C ARG A 34 12.42 3.30 3.41
N ILE A 35 11.51 2.41 3.01
CA ILE A 35 11.82 0.99 2.79
C ILE A 35 12.68 0.79 1.54
N ARG A 36 12.49 1.61 0.49
CA ARG A 36 13.39 1.62 -0.68
C ARG A 36 14.82 1.99 -0.30
N ARG A 37 14.99 3.02 0.55
CA ARG A 37 16.30 3.41 1.09
C ARG A 37 16.97 2.32 1.94
N LEU A 38 16.17 1.42 2.52
CA LEU A 38 16.67 0.27 3.27
C LEU A 38 16.92 -0.97 2.39
N GLY A 39 16.74 -0.85 1.07
CA GLY A 39 17.08 -1.90 0.10
C GLY A 39 15.92 -2.78 -0.34
N VAL A 40 14.67 -2.47 0.03
CA VAL A 40 13.51 -3.19 -0.53
C VAL A 40 13.28 -2.71 -1.97
N SER A 41 13.34 -3.64 -2.93
CA SER A 41 13.09 -3.35 -4.35
C SER A 41 11.61 -3.10 -4.60
N ASP A 42 11.28 -2.23 -5.57
CA ASP A 42 9.90 -1.96 -6.00
C ASP A 42 9.15 -3.24 -6.41
N SER A 43 9.84 -4.23 -6.98
CA SER A 43 9.23 -5.53 -7.31
C SER A 43 8.69 -6.31 -6.10
N ASN A 44 9.08 -5.91 -4.89
CA ASN A 44 8.64 -6.53 -3.64
C ASN A 44 7.68 -5.61 -2.86
N ILE A 45 7.27 -4.48 -3.42
CA ILE A 45 6.37 -3.53 -2.80
C ILE A 45 5.10 -3.46 -3.66
N VAL A 46 3.96 -3.74 -3.05
CA VAL A 46 2.65 -3.45 -3.65
C VAL A 46 2.15 -2.13 -3.07
N LEU A 47 2.06 -1.10 -3.91
CA LEU A 47 1.66 0.26 -3.56
C LEU A 47 0.25 0.58 -4.07
N MET A 48 -0.66 0.86 -3.14
CA MET A 48 -2.07 1.16 -3.42
C MET A 48 -2.40 2.59 -2.97
N ILE A 49 -2.62 3.51 -3.91
CA ILE A 49 -2.94 4.92 -3.63
C ILE A 49 -4.15 5.37 -4.46
N PRO A 50 -5.30 5.67 -3.83
CA PRO A 50 -6.55 5.91 -4.53
C PRO A 50 -6.61 7.31 -5.17
N GLU A 51 -5.73 8.23 -4.78
CA GLU A 51 -5.65 9.55 -5.38
C GLU A 51 -4.22 10.09 -5.38
N VAL A 52 -3.76 10.55 -6.54
CA VAL A 52 -2.44 11.11 -6.71
C VAL A 52 -2.46 12.57 -6.27
N MET A 53 -2.18 12.82 -4.98
CA MET A 53 -2.18 14.15 -4.37
C MET A 53 -1.28 15.17 -5.08
N ALA A 54 -0.27 14.72 -5.82
CA ALA A 54 0.60 15.57 -6.63
C ALA A 54 -0.15 16.32 -7.76
N CYS A 55 -1.28 15.76 -8.22
CA CYS A 55 -1.97 16.22 -9.43
C CYS A 55 -3.37 16.80 -9.16
N THR A 56 -3.83 16.82 -7.90
CA THR A 56 -5.16 17.37 -7.56
C THR A 56 -5.19 18.88 -7.78
N GLU A 57 -6.37 19.46 -8.05
CA GLU A 57 -6.52 20.88 -8.34
C GLU A 57 -6.08 21.76 -7.16
N GLU A 58 -6.37 21.31 -5.94
CA GLU A 58 -6.07 21.98 -4.67
C GLU A 58 -4.57 22.08 -4.37
N ASN A 59 -3.75 21.20 -4.97
CA ASN A 59 -2.31 21.26 -4.79
C ASN A 59 -1.71 22.44 -5.55
N SER A 60 -1.24 23.46 -4.83
CA SER A 60 -0.55 24.61 -5.43
C SER A 60 0.85 24.26 -5.98
N LEU A 61 1.43 23.14 -5.56
CA LEU A 61 2.74 22.62 -6.00
C LEU A 61 2.53 21.35 -6.84
N LYS A 62 2.13 21.52 -8.11
CA LYS A 62 1.88 20.38 -9.02
C LYS A 62 3.10 19.48 -9.15
N GLY A 63 2.86 18.17 -9.13
CA GLY A 63 3.92 17.16 -9.18
C GLY A 63 4.66 16.95 -7.86
N ILE A 64 4.30 17.67 -6.79
CA ILE A 64 5.02 17.62 -5.52
C ILE A 64 4.09 17.14 -4.40
N VAL A 65 4.58 16.19 -3.61
CA VAL A 65 3.99 15.76 -2.33
C VAL A 65 5.03 15.93 -1.23
N LEU A 66 4.72 16.68 -0.17
CA LEU A 66 5.64 16.97 0.93
C LEU A 66 5.13 16.34 2.22
N ASN A 67 6.06 15.84 3.05
CA ASN A 67 5.72 15.40 4.41
C ASN A 67 5.63 16.57 5.40
N ASP A 68 6.49 17.56 5.22
CA ASP A 68 6.54 18.77 6.03
C ASP A 68 6.74 19.96 5.08
N ALA A 69 6.04 21.07 5.34
CA ALA A 69 6.22 22.30 4.56
C ALA A 69 7.64 22.90 4.70
N LYS A 70 8.34 22.59 5.80
CA LYS A 70 9.73 23.02 6.04
C LYS A 70 10.73 22.10 5.35
N GLU A 71 10.49 20.80 5.35
CA GLU A 71 11.32 19.83 4.65
C GLU A 71 10.83 19.69 3.21
N ARG A 72 11.44 20.44 2.29
CA ARG A 72 11.13 20.44 0.85
C ARG A 72 11.53 19.14 0.13
N LYS A 73 11.38 17.98 0.78
CA LYS A 73 11.61 16.69 0.14
C LYS A 73 10.33 16.25 -0.53
N ASN A 74 10.35 16.23 -1.86
CA ASN A 74 9.28 15.63 -2.65
C ASN A 74 9.26 14.10 -2.43
N LEU A 75 8.12 13.58 -2.01
CA LEU A 75 7.85 12.16 -1.83
C LEU A 75 7.33 11.49 -3.10
N TYR A 76 6.74 12.27 -4.01
CA TYR A 76 6.23 11.82 -5.30
C TYR A 76 7.30 12.04 -6.37
N THR A 77 8.16 11.04 -6.54
CA THR A 77 9.28 11.05 -7.49
C THR A 77 8.89 10.39 -8.81
N GLU A 78 9.63 10.67 -9.89
CA GLU A 78 9.32 10.16 -11.24
C GLU A 78 9.36 8.62 -11.34
N ASP A 79 10.08 7.97 -10.45
CA ASP A 79 10.30 6.53 -10.42
C ASP A 79 9.31 5.78 -9.51
N ILE A 80 8.24 6.43 -9.05
CA ILE A 80 7.24 5.76 -8.23
C ILE A 80 6.35 4.83 -9.06
N GLU A 81 6.26 3.58 -8.64
CA GLU A 81 5.37 2.59 -9.25
C GLU A 81 4.07 2.50 -8.42
N LEU A 82 2.94 2.93 -9.00
CA LEU A 82 1.62 2.79 -8.40
C LEU A 82 0.94 1.54 -8.97
N ASP A 83 0.87 0.46 -8.18
CA ASP A 83 0.33 -0.82 -8.63
C ASP A 83 -1.19 -0.83 -8.70
N TYR A 84 -1.83 -0.18 -7.71
CA TYR A 84 -3.27 0.04 -7.68
C TYR A 84 -3.55 1.52 -7.45
N ARG A 85 -4.39 2.10 -8.31
CA ARG A 85 -4.71 3.53 -8.28
C ARG A 85 -6.18 3.80 -8.49
N GLY A 86 -6.65 4.96 -8.03
CA GLY A 86 -8.03 5.38 -8.28
C GLY A 86 -9.02 4.36 -7.74
N TYR A 87 -9.93 3.92 -8.61
CA TYR A 87 -10.98 2.96 -8.29
C TYR A 87 -10.48 1.51 -8.12
N ASP A 88 -9.23 1.22 -8.46
CA ASP A 88 -8.65 -0.12 -8.24
C ASP A 88 -8.21 -0.34 -6.78
N VAL A 89 -8.20 0.72 -5.96
CA VAL A 89 -7.90 0.61 -4.52
C VAL A 89 -9.18 0.25 -3.76
N THR A 90 -9.50 -1.03 -3.75
CA THR A 90 -10.69 -1.60 -3.09
C THR A 90 -10.29 -2.61 -2.01
N PRO A 91 -11.17 -2.90 -1.03
CA PRO A 91 -10.96 -4.00 -0.09
C PRO A 91 -10.75 -5.33 -0.82
N GLU A 92 -11.50 -5.58 -1.89
CA GLU A 92 -11.39 -6.81 -2.69
C GLU A 92 -10.00 -6.97 -3.30
N ASN A 93 -9.47 -5.95 -3.97
CA ASN A 93 -8.14 -6.02 -4.58
C ASN A 93 -7.05 -6.17 -3.50
N PHE A 94 -7.18 -5.48 -2.36
CA PHE A 94 -6.27 -5.66 -1.23
C PHE A 94 -6.27 -7.11 -0.72
N ILE A 95 -7.45 -7.72 -0.52
CA ILE A 95 -7.56 -9.13 -0.12
C ILE A 95 -6.99 -10.08 -1.19
N ARG A 96 -7.22 -9.78 -2.49
CA ARG A 96 -6.64 -10.56 -3.59
C ARG A 96 -5.11 -10.50 -3.62
N VAL A 97 -4.51 -9.35 -3.30
CA VAL A 97 -3.06 -9.21 -3.13
C VAL A 97 -2.56 -10.12 -2.01
N LEU A 98 -3.15 -10.04 -0.82
CA LEU A 98 -2.73 -10.85 0.33
C LEU A 98 -2.92 -12.36 0.10
N SER A 99 -4.05 -12.76 -0.48
CA SER A 99 -4.32 -14.15 -0.82
C SER A 99 -3.56 -14.63 -2.08
N GLY A 100 -2.97 -13.71 -2.84
CA GLY A 100 -2.43 -13.89 -4.20
C GLY A 100 -3.37 -14.63 -5.14
N LEU A 101 -4.66 -14.28 -5.06
CA LEU A 101 -5.72 -14.70 -5.98
C LEU A 101 -5.87 -13.67 -7.11
N ILE A 102 -4.74 -13.22 -7.66
CA ILE A 102 -4.69 -12.32 -8.81
C ILE A 102 -4.43 -13.18 -10.06
N PRO A 103 -5.17 -12.99 -11.16
CA PRO A 103 -4.95 -13.74 -12.39
C PRO A 103 -3.50 -13.59 -12.88
N LYS A 104 -2.90 -14.68 -13.37
CA LYS A 104 -1.47 -14.72 -13.72
C LYS A 104 -1.10 -13.81 -14.90
N GLU A 105 -2.10 -13.43 -15.68
CA GLU A 105 -1.99 -12.53 -16.82
C GLU A 105 -1.76 -11.08 -16.40
N PHE A 106 -2.03 -10.74 -15.13
CA PHE A 106 -1.82 -9.40 -14.61
C PHE A 106 -0.30 -9.12 -14.44
N PRO A 107 0.13 -7.87 -14.63
CA PRO A 107 1.51 -7.45 -14.44
C PRO A 107 2.10 -7.88 -13.10
N LYS A 108 3.37 -8.32 -13.09
CA LYS A 108 4.04 -8.87 -11.89
C LYS A 108 4.01 -7.96 -10.67
N ASN A 109 4.12 -6.64 -10.87
CA ASN A 109 4.12 -5.63 -9.81
C ASN A 109 2.79 -5.55 -9.05
N MET A 110 1.69 -6.06 -9.63
CA MET A 110 0.41 -6.17 -8.93
C MET A 110 0.37 -7.35 -7.93
N HIS A 111 1.30 -8.31 -8.02
CA HIS A 111 1.27 -9.52 -7.20
C HIS A 111 2.18 -9.40 -5.98
N LEU A 112 1.71 -9.86 -4.82
CA LEU A 112 2.58 -10.13 -3.67
C LEU A 112 3.24 -11.51 -3.82
N LEU A 113 4.48 -11.54 -4.30
CA LEU A 113 5.23 -12.78 -4.60
C LEU A 113 6.00 -13.35 -3.39
N SER A 114 5.43 -13.20 -2.19
CA SER A 114 6.00 -13.72 -0.93
C SER A 114 5.82 -15.24 -0.79
N ASP A 115 6.66 -15.83 0.06
CA ASP A 115 6.76 -17.26 0.32
C ASP A 115 7.10 -17.53 1.81
N GLU A 116 7.30 -18.79 2.17
CA GLU A 116 7.56 -19.21 3.56
C GLU A 116 8.87 -18.67 4.15
N GLN A 117 9.75 -18.09 3.32
CA GLN A 117 11.00 -17.45 3.72
C GLN A 117 10.94 -15.93 3.66
N SER A 118 9.73 -15.37 3.48
CA SER A 118 9.53 -13.93 3.33
C SER A 118 9.07 -13.28 4.64
N ASN A 119 9.51 -12.06 4.91
CA ASN A 119 8.84 -11.15 5.83
C ASN A 119 7.92 -10.23 5.03
N VAL A 120 6.69 -10.03 5.50
CA VAL A 120 5.72 -9.13 4.85
C VAL A 120 5.35 -8.00 5.80
N LEU A 121 5.63 -6.76 5.42
CA LEU A 121 5.13 -5.56 6.09
C LEU A 121 3.80 -5.15 5.44
N ILE A 122 2.71 -5.16 6.20
CA ILE A 122 1.44 -4.59 5.76
C ILE A 122 1.26 -3.25 6.47
N TYR A 123 1.19 -2.16 5.72
CA TYR A 123 0.91 -0.83 6.25
C TYR A 123 -0.32 -0.24 5.58
N MET A 124 -1.29 0.15 6.40
CA MET A 124 -2.55 0.74 5.94
C MET A 124 -2.81 2.03 6.73
N THR A 125 -3.23 3.09 6.04
CA THR A 125 -3.60 4.35 6.66
C THR A 125 -4.85 4.93 6.02
N GLY A 126 -5.75 5.43 6.86
CA GLY A 126 -7.04 5.95 6.47
C GLY A 126 -7.98 6.12 7.65
N HIS A 127 -9.24 6.37 7.35
CA HIS A 127 -10.28 6.48 8.38
C HIS A 127 -10.78 5.11 8.81
N GLY A 128 -10.93 4.92 10.12
CA GLY A 128 -11.46 3.68 10.69
C GLY A 128 -12.48 3.95 11.80
N GLY A 129 -13.02 2.86 12.31
CA GLY A 129 -13.89 2.83 13.48
C GLY A 129 -13.78 1.46 14.15
N ASP A 130 -14.71 1.17 15.05
CA ASP A 130 -14.71 -0.10 15.76
C ASP A 130 -14.87 -1.29 14.80
N GLY A 131 -13.83 -2.11 14.69
CA GLY A 131 -13.81 -3.30 13.83
C GLY A 131 -13.72 -3.05 12.32
N PHE A 132 -13.42 -1.84 11.84
CA PHE A 132 -13.27 -1.60 10.40
C PHE A 132 -12.32 -0.45 10.01
N LEU A 133 -11.81 -0.51 8.79
CA LEU A 133 -11.15 0.58 8.08
C LEU A 133 -11.93 0.90 6.80
N LYS A 134 -12.19 2.18 6.52
CA LYS A 134 -12.88 2.62 5.31
C LYS A 134 -11.96 2.60 4.11
N PHE A 135 -12.52 2.29 2.94
CA PHE A 135 -11.91 2.46 1.64
C PHE A 135 -12.71 3.49 0.84
N GLN A 136 -12.04 4.59 0.51
CA GLN A 136 -12.52 5.73 -0.28
C GLN A 136 -13.88 6.30 0.18
N ASP A 137 -14.19 6.20 1.47
CA ASP A 137 -15.48 6.55 2.09
C ASP A 137 -16.72 5.85 1.46
N ARG A 138 -16.51 4.76 0.72
CA ARG A 138 -17.58 4.00 0.04
C ARG A 138 -17.70 2.58 0.57
N GLU A 139 -16.56 1.95 0.79
CA GLU A 139 -16.47 0.57 1.22
C GLU A 139 -15.73 0.49 2.56
N ARG A 140 -15.67 -0.71 3.13
CA ARG A 140 -14.92 -0.97 4.35
C ARG A 140 -14.32 -2.37 4.29
N ILE A 141 -13.16 -2.51 4.90
CA ILE A 141 -12.60 -3.80 5.29
C ILE A 141 -12.84 -3.98 6.79
N THR A 142 -13.33 -5.13 7.21
CA THR A 142 -13.55 -5.44 8.62
C THR A 142 -12.31 -6.07 9.25
N SER A 143 -12.24 -6.06 10.58
CA SER A 143 -11.22 -6.79 11.32
C SER A 143 -11.24 -8.29 11.00
N MET A 144 -12.43 -8.86 10.75
CA MET A 144 -12.58 -10.27 10.39
C MET A 144 -12.04 -10.56 8.98
N ASP A 145 -12.29 -9.67 8.01
CA ASP A 145 -11.74 -9.83 6.64
C ASP A 145 -10.21 -9.85 6.66
N LEU A 146 -9.60 -8.92 7.42
CA LEU A 146 -8.15 -8.86 7.56
C LEU A 146 -7.59 -10.08 8.30
N ALA A 147 -8.23 -10.51 9.41
CA ALA A 147 -7.83 -11.70 10.14
C ALA A 147 -7.87 -12.95 9.25
N ASN A 148 -8.95 -13.13 8.48
CA ASN A 148 -9.08 -14.24 7.54
C ASN A 148 -8.03 -14.20 6.44
N ALA A 149 -7.67 -13.01 5.93
CA ALA A 149 -6.63 -12.87 4.91
C ALA A 149 -5.24 -13.28 5.45
N ILE A 150 -4.91 -12.84 6.67
CA ILE A 150 -3.64 -13.18 7.32
C ILE A 150 -3.59 -14.68 7.64
N GLU A 151 -4.68 -15.26 8.15
CA GLU A 151 -4.78 -16.71 8.38
C GLU A 151 -4.60 -17.48 7.07
N PHE A 152 -5.20 -17.02 5.98
CA PHE A 152 -5.01 -17.62 4.66
C PHE A 152 -3.55 -17.53 4.19
N MET A 153 -2.89 -16.39 4.38
CA MET A 153 -1.45 -16.24 4.07
C MET A 153 -0.62 -17.26 4.85
N PHE A 154 -0.87 -17.38 6.16
CA PHE A 154 -0.20 -18.36 7.01
C PHE A 154 -0.40 -19.79 6.52
N GLN A 155 -1.64 -20.20 6.25
CA GLN A 155 -1.97 -21.55 5.76
C GLN A 155 -1.34 -21.86 4.40
N LYS A 156 -1.15 -20.84 3.55
CA LYS A 156 -0.50 -20.97 2.24
C LYS A 156 1.01 -20.74 2.29
N LYS A 157 1.57 -20.47 3.47
CA LYS A 157 2.99 -20.22 3.69
C LYS A 157 3.54 -19.12 2.76
N ARG A 158 2.91 -17.96 2.81
CA ARG A 158 3.27 -16.79 2.02
C ARG A 158 3.26 -15.52 2.86
#